data_AF-A0A484ME91-F1
#
_entry.id   AF-A0A484ME91-F1
#
_cell.length_a   1.000
_cell.length_b   1.000
_cell.length_c   1.000
_cell.angle_alpha   90.00
_cell.angle_beta   90.00
_cell.angle_gamma   90.00
#
_symmetry.space_group_name_H-M   'P 1'
#
loop_
_entity.id
_entity.type
_entity.pdbx_description
1 polymer ?
#
loop_
_entity_poly.entity_id
_entity_poly.type
_entity_poly.pdbx_seq_one_letter_code
_entity_poly.pdbx_strand_id
1 'polypeptide(L)'
;MVYIWHYHLDGIDIDYEHFNSDPETFAECIGRLITVLKENRVISFASIAPFDDPGVQKHYTALWKRYGHVIDYVNFQFYAYDKGTTVSQFLRHFDEQRERYRGGRVLASFLSGGGGGLSPEKGFFAACKKLKSEGKLGGIFVWCADESKSKGFKYEKRAQALLAKPTSL
;
A
#
# COMPACT_ATOMS: atom_id res chain seq x y z
N MET A 1 10.54 3.15 21.40
CA MET A 1 9.36 2.39 21.85
C MET A 1 8.35 3.21 22.67
N VAL A 2 8.72 4.32 23.30
CA VAL A 2 7.79 5.16 24.10
C VAL A 2 6.59 5.68 23.28
N TYR A 3 6.79 6.05 22.02
CA TYR A 3 5.73 6.60 21.16
C TYR A 3 4.56 5.65 20.90
N ILE A 4 4.82 4.38 20.59
CA ILE A 4 3.75 3.40 20.27
C ILE A 4 2.81 3.23 21.47
N TRP A 5 3.37 3.04 22.65
CA TRP A 5 2.59 2.89 23.89
C TRP A 5 1.86 4.17 24.28
N HIS A 6 2.51 5.32 24.13
CA HIS A 6 1.93 6.61 24.49
C HIS A 6 0.69 6.97 23.66
N TYR A 7 0.70 6.63 22.36
CA TYR A 7 -0.39 6.93 21.43
C TYR A 7 -1.31 5.74 21.17
N HIS A 8 -1.11 4.62 21.86
CA HIS A 8 -1.91 3.39 21.68
C HIS A 8 -1.95 2.91 20.22
N LEU A 9 -0.80 2.91 19.55
CA LEU A 9 -0.69 2.50 18.15
C LEU A 9 -0.60 0.98 18.03
N ASP A 10 -1.24 0.42 17.00
CA ASP A 10 -1.30 -1.03 16.76
C ASP A 10 -0.21 -1.56 15.82
N GLY A 11 0.48 -0.67 15.10
CA GLY A 11 1.31 -1.02 13.97
C GLY A 11 2.23 0.09 13.50
N ILE A 12 3.06 -0.23 12.51
CA ILE A 12 3.91 0.74 11.80
C ILE A 12 3.78 0.57 10.29
N ASP A 13 4.02 1.66 9.57
CA ASP A 13 4.16 1.68 8.11
C ASP A 13 5.55 2.24 7.76
N ILE A 14 6.21 1.63 6.77
CA ILE A 14 7.53 2.07 6.31
C ILE A 14 7.35 2.82 4.99
N ASP A 15 7.65 4.11 5.03
CA ASP A 15 7.41 5.06 3.93
C ASP A 15 8.63 5.98 3.67
N TYR A 16 9.83 5.40 3.69
CA TYR A 16 11.04 6.09 3.24
C TYR A 16 11.08 6.13 1.71
N GLU A 17 11.31 7.30 1.13
CA GLU A 17 11.38 7.51 -0.33
C GLU A 17 12.75 8.00 -0.82
N HIS A 18 13.64 8.38 0.11
CA HIS A 18 14.99 8.86 -0.17
C HIS A 18 16.03 7.98 0.53
N PHE A 19 17.02 7.53 -0.23
CA PHE A 19 17.99 6.55 0.23
C PHE A 19 19.42 7.06 0.05
N ASN A 20 20.14 7.12 1.17
CA ASN A 20 21.59 7.33 1.19
C ASN A 20 22.36 6.03 1.47
N SER A 21 21.65 4.99 1.90
CA SER A 21 22.21 3.64 2.15
C SER A 21 22.02 2.75 0.93
N ASP A 22 22.72 1.62 0.89
CA ASP A 22 22.42 0.57 -0.06
C ASP A 22 21.12 -0.20 0.33
N PRO A 23 20.52 -0.95 -0.61
CA PRO A 23 19.31 -1.75 -0.36
C PRO A 23 19.42 -2.78 0.75
N GLU A 24 20.59 -3.39 0.94
CA GLU A 24 20.76 -4.46 1.94
C GLU A 24 20.84 -3.88 3.34
N THR A 25 21.55 -2.75 3.51
CA THR A 25 21.55 -2.00 4.76
C THR A 25 20.14 -1.52 5.13
N PHE A 26 19.38 -1.00 4.17
CA PHE A 26 17.97 -0.63 4.39
C PHE A 26 17.13 -1.84 4.80
N ALA A 27 17.22 -2.94 4.05
CA ALA A 27 16.47 -4.17 4.31
C ALA A 27 16.77 -4.75 5.70
N GLU A 28 18.03 -4.78 6.11
CA GLU A 28 18.46 -5.26 7.42
C GLU A 28 17.89 -4.40 8.56
N CYS A 29 18.07 -3.08 8.46
CA CYS A 29 17.63 -2.15 9.50
C CYS A 29 16.12 -2.21 9.72
N ILE A 30 15.35 -2.10 8.64
CA ILE A 30 13.89 -2.11 8.71
C ILE A 30 13.35 -3.51 9.06
N GLY A 31 13.92 -4.55 8.45
CA GLY A 31 13.52 -5.93 8.70
C GLY A 31 13.68 -6.34 10.16
N ARG A 32 14.84 -6.04 10.75
CA ARG A 32 15.09 -6.31 12.18
C ARG A 32 14.21 -5.47 13.10
N LEU A 33 13.97 -4.20 12.76
CA LEU A 33 13.04 -3.35 13.51
C LEU A 33 11.64 -3.98 13.59
N ILE A 34 11.07 -4.35 12.44
CA ILE A 34 9.72 -4.96 12.38
C ILE A 34 9.71 -6.28 13.15
N THR A 35 10.72 -7.13 12.93
CA THR A 35 10.84 -8.44 13.60
C THR A 35 10.83 -8.29 15.12
N VAL A 36 11.70 -7.44 15.67
CA VAL A 36 11.81 -7.23 17.12
C VAL A 36 10.54 -6.62 17.70
N LEU A 37 9.87 -5.70 16.99
CA LEU A 37 8.61 -5.11 17.47
C LEU A 37 7.48 -6.16 17.52
N LYS A 38 7.39 -7.05 16.52
CA LYS A 38 6.40 -8.14 16.51
C LYS A 38 6.70 -9.21 17.56
N GLU A 39 7.95 -9.66 17.67
CA GLU A 39 8.35 -10.66 18.67
C GLU A 39 8.07 -10.20 20.10
N ASN A 40 8.30 -8.91 20.38
CA ASN A 40 7.99 -8.30 21.67
C ASN A 40 6.52 -7.88 21.84
N ARG A 41 5.65 -8.20 20.87
CA ARG A 41 4.21 -7.87 20.89
C ARG A 41 3.93 -6.38 21.09
N VAL A 42 4.81 -5.54 20.57
CA VAL A 42 4.67 -4.07 20.60
C VAL A 42 3.76 -3.60 19.48
N ILE A 43 3.77 -4.32 18.36
CA ILE A 43 2.88 -4.10 17.23
C ILE A 43 2.20 -5.41 16.83
N SER A 44 1.00 -5.30 16.29
CA SER A 44 0.21 -6.40 15.73
C SER A 44 0.41 -6.56 14.23
N PHE A 45 0.68 -5.47 13.52
CA PHE A 45 0.94 -5.48 12.07
C PHE A 45 2.01 -4.49 11.64
N ALA A 46 2.58 -4.73 10.46
CA ALA A 46 3.46 -3.82 9.75
C ALA A 46 3.13 -3.76 8.26
N SER A 47 3.32 -2.59 7.65
CA SER A 47 3.16 -2.38 6.21
C SER A 47 4.36 -1.65 5.61
N ILE A 48 4.47 -1.70 4.28
CA ILE A 48 5.44 -0.94 3.49
C ILE A 48 4.70 -0.14 2.41
N ALA A 49 5.20 1.05 2.05
CA ALA A 49 4.56 1.94 1.08
C ALA A 49 5.45 2.26 -0.16
N PRO A 50 5.90 1.25 -0.93
CA PRO A 50 6.71 1.48 -2.12
C PRO A 50 5.92 2.12 -3.27
N PHE A 51 6.64 2.71 -4.23
CA PHE A 51 6.08 3.20 -5.49
C PHE A 51 7.02 2.92 -6.67
N ASP A 52 6.60 3.26 -7.89
CA ASP A 52 7.31 2.90 -9.13
C ASP A 52 8.48 3.81 -9.46
N ASP A 53 9.40 3.95 -8.51
CA ASP A 53 10.71 4.58 -8.71
C ASP A 53 11.82 3.52 -8.63
N PRO A 54 12.84 3.54 -9.50
CA PRO A 54 13.91 2.54 -9.50
C PRO A 54 14.65 2.42 -8.15
N GLY A 55 14.90 3.55 -7.48
CA GLY A 55 15.54 3.58 -6.17
C GLY A 55 14.64 2.91 -5.13
N VAL A 56 13.42 3.39 -4.99
CA VAL A 56 12.41 2.87 -4.05
C VAL A 56 12.17 1.37 -4.28
N GLN A 57 11.91 0.97 -5.53
CA GLN A 57 11.69 -0.44 -5.88
C GLN A 57 12.87 -1.32 -5.49
N LYS A 58 14.11 -0.86 -5.72
CA LYS A 58 15.31 -1.63 -5.37
C LYS A 58 15.39 -1.89 -3.86
N HIS A 59 15.10 -0.88 -3.04
CA HIS A 59 15.18 -0.98 -1.57
C HIS A 59 14.03 -1.80 -0.99
N TYR A 60 12.79 -1.53 -1.37
CA TYR A 60 11.63 -2.27 -0.84
C TYR A 60 11.55 -3.70 -1.36
N THR A 61 12.02 -3.99 -2.58
CA THR A 61 12.10 -5.38 -3.06
C THR A 61 13.18 -6.17 -2.31
N ALA A 62 14.31 -5.54 -1.95
CA ALA A 62 15.33 -6.18 -1.10
C ALA A 62 14.75 -6.49 0.29
N LEU A 63 14.06 -5.52 0.90
CA LEU A 63 13.35 -5.72 2.17
C LEU A 63 12.32 -6.85 2.07
N TRP A 64 11.47 -6.86 1.03
CA TRP A 64 10.44 -7.88 0.85
C TRP A 64 11.03 -9.29 0.69
N LYS A 65 12.07 -9.44 -0.13
CA LYS A 65 12.73 -10.74 -0.36
C LYS A 65 13.25 -11.36 0.94
N ARG A 66 13.73 -10.54 1.88
CA ARG A 66 14.38 -11.02 3.09
C ARG A 66 13.45 -11.07 4.31
N TYR A 67 12.53 -10.11 4.41
CA TYR A 67 11.66 -9.91 5.59
C TYR A 67 10.17 -9.83 5.26
N GLY A 68 9.75 -10.20 4.04
CA GLY A 68 8.34 -10.19 3.64
C GLY A 68 7.43 -11.04 4.55
N HIS A 69 7.97 -12.05 5.23
CA HIS A 69 7.24 -12.89 6.18
C HIS A 69 6.81 -12.16 7.47
N VAL A 70 7.44 -11.03 7.82
CA VAL A 70 7.02 -10.19 8.96
C VAL A 70 6.22 -8.96 8.53
N ILE A 71 5.96 -8.77 7.23
CA ILE A 71 5.21 -7.63 6.67
C ILE A 71 3.83 -8.09 6.21
N ASP A 72 2.77 -7.45 6.68
CA ASP A 72 1.39 -7.92 6.46
C ASP A 72 0.75 -7.31 5.22
N TYR A 73 1.07 -6.06 4.91
CA TYR A 73 0.47 -5.31 3.80
C TYR A 73 1.51 -4.56 2.97
N VAL A 74 1.24 -4.48 1.67
CA VAL A 74 2.00 -3.63 0.74
C VAL A 74 1.07 -2.52 0.25
N ASN A 75 1.26 -1.34 0.82
CA ASN A 75 0.56 -0.10 0.51
C ASN A 75 1.20 0.53 -0.75
N PHE A 76 1.23 -0.20 -1.86
CA PHE A 76 1.86 0.31 -3.08
C PHE A 76 1.18 1.61 -3.54
N GLN A 77 1.95 2.68 -3.74
CA GLN A 77 1.43 3.99 -4.08
C GLN A 77 1.09 4.09 -5.58
N PHE A 78 -0.02 3.48 -6.01
CA PHE A 78 -0.48 3.50 -7.40
C PHE A 78 -0.81 4.91 -7.92
N TYR A 79 -0.98 5.89 -7.03
CA TYR A 79 -1.12 7.29 -7.42
C TYR A 79 0.19 7.96 -7.86
N ALA A 80 1.35 7.32 -7.67
CA ALA A 80 2.63 7.78 -8.20
C ALA A 80 2.79 7.50 -9.71
N TYR A 81 1.95 6.64 -10.29
CA TYR A 81 1.87 6.51 -11.75
C TYR A 81 1.35 7.79 -12.40
N ASP A 82 1.58 7.94 -13.70
CA ASP A 82 1.21 9.15 -14.43
C ASP A 82 -0.29 9.49 -14.33
N LYS A 83 -0.56 10.80 -14.25
CA LYS A 83 -1.91 11.32 -14.37
C LYS A 83 -2.53 10.89 -15.70
N GLY A 84 -3.74 10.34 -15.63
CA GLY A 84 -4.43 9.83 -16.82
C GLY A 84 -4.17 8.36 -17.10
N THR A 85 -3.49 7.65 -16.19
CA THR A 85 -3.50 6.19 -16.14
C THR A 85 -4.91 5.65 -16.34
N THR A 86 -5.07 4.79 -17.34
CA THR A 86 -6.33 4.15 -17.72
C THR A 86 -6.60 2.92 -16.86
N VAL A 87 -7.83 2.38 -16.93
CA VAL A 87 -8.19 1.14 -16.22
C VAL A 87 -7.29 -0.03 -16.63
N SER A 88 -6.96 -0.18 -17.92
CA SER A 88 -6.09 -1.27 -18.39
C SER A 88 -4.65 -1.11 -17.92
N GLN A 89 -4.11 0.11 -17.94
CA GLN A 89 -2.78 0.40 -17.39
C GLN A 89 -2.73 0.11 -15.89
N PHE A 90 -3.72 0.59 -15.13
CA PHE A 90 -3.79 0.33 -13.69
C PHE A 90 -3.82 -1.16 -13.37
N LEU A 91 -4.64 -1.95 -14.08
CA LEU A 91 -4.71 -3.40 -13.87
C LEU A 91 -3.38 -4.09 -14.18
N ARG A 92 -2.70 -3.69 -15.26
CA ARG A 92 -1.38 -4.21 -15.59
C ARG A 92 -0.35 -3.86 -14.51
N HIS A 93 -0.29 -2.60 -14.09
CA HIS A 93 0.58 -2.18 -13.00
C HIS A 93 0.26 -2.93 -11.70
N PHE A 94 -1.01 -3.15 -11.39
CA PHE A 94 -1.41 -3.90 -10.20
C PHE A 94 -0.90 -5.35 -10.24
N ASP A 95 -1.04 -6.03 -11.37
CA ASP A 95 -0.51 -7.39 -11.54
C ASP A 95 1.04 -7.41 -11.50
N GLU A 96 1.73 -6.42 -12.08
CA GLU A 96 3.19 -6.25 -11.99
C GLU A 96 3.65 -6.12 -10.53
N GLN A 97 2.98 -5.29 -9.72
CA GLN A 97 3.35 -5.12 -8.31
C GLN A 97 2.98 -6.33 -7.47
N ARG A 98 1.87 -7.03 -7.77
CA ARG A 98 1.56 -8.31 -7.10
C ARG A 98 2.60 -9.38 -7.36
N GLU A 99 3.18 -9.41 -8.56
CA GLU A 99 4.27 -10.32 -8.87
C GLU A 99 5.56 -9.93 -8.11
N ARG A 100 5.88 -8.64 -8.07
CA ARG A 100 7.06 -8.13 -7.36
C ARG A 100 7.01 -8.43 -5.85
N TYR A 101 5.82 -8.32 -5.25
CA TYR A 101 5.55 -8.62 -3.84
C TYR A 101 4.77 -9.94 -3.68
N ARG A 102 5.10 -10.95 -4.49
CA ARG A 102 4.42 -12.26 -4.51
C ARG A 102 4.30 -12.86 -3.10
N GLY A 103 3.12 -13.39 -2.79
CA GLY A 103 2.75 -13.91 -1.47
C GLY A 103 2.24 -12.85 -0.49
N GLY A 104 2.45 -11.57 -0.80
CA GLY A 104 1.97 -10.44 0.01
C GLY A 104 0.54 -10.00 -0.31
N ARG A 105 0.00 -9.17 0.58
CA ARG A 105 -1.30 -8.52 0.39
C ARG A 105 -1.11 -7.11 -0.15
N VAL A 106 -1.04 -6.97 -1.47
CA VAL A 106 -0.97 -5.67 -2.16
C VAL A 106 -2.34 -4.98 -2.13
N LEU A 107 -2.36 -3.73 -1.67
CA LEU A 107 -3.55 -2.89 -1.62
C LEU A 107 -3.62 -1.99 -2.86
N ALA A 108 -4.82 -1.79 -3.41
CA ALA A 108 -5.03 -0.74 -4.41
C ALA A 108 -5.02 0.64 -3.73
N SER A 109 -4.68 1.71 -4.46
CA SER A 109 -4.62 3.04 -3.85
C SER A 109 -4.87 4.17 -4.81
N PHE A 110 -5.29 5.31 -4.26
CA PHE A 110 -5.49 6.54 -4.99
C PHE A 110 -5.17 7.77 -4.11
N LEU A 111 -4.85 8.88 -4.78
CA LEU A 111 -4.69 10.19 -4.14
C LEU A 111 -6.04 10.89 -4.08
N SER A 112 -6.52 11.27 -2.90
CA SER A 112 -7.79 11.96 -2.73
C SER A 112 -7.77 13.39 -3.24
N GLY A 113 -6.64 14.09 -3.18
CA GLY A 113 -6.43 15.40 -3.81
C GLY A 113 -6.49 15.33 -5.33
N GLY A 114 -6.17 14.16 -5.89
CA GLY A 114 -5.92 13.97 -7.31
C GLY A 114 -4.54 14.49 -7.71
N GLY A 115 -3.97 13.97 -8.80
CA GLY A 115 -2.62 14.42 -9.20
C GLY A 115 -1.95 13.39 -10.09
N GLY A 116 -2.03 12.12 -9.70
CA GLY A 116 -1.51 11.00 -10.46
C GLY A 116 -2.44 9.78 -10.42
N GLY A 117 -1.99 8.72 -11.09
CA GLY A 117 -2.65 7.43 -11.18
C GLY A 117 -4.04 7.43 -11.82
N LEU A 118 -4.75 6.33 -11.59
CA LEU A 118 -6.13 6.15 -12.02
C LEU A 118 -7.09 6.82 -11.02
N SER A 119 -7.76 7.89 -11.44
CA SER A 119 -8.58 8.67 -10.51
C SER A 119 -9.87 7.94 -10.08
N PRO A 120 -10.40 8.25 -8.88
CA PRO A 120 -11.69 7.76 -8.38
C PRO A 120 -12.88 7.96 -9.35
N GLU A 121 -12.87 9.05 -10.10
CA GLU A 121 -13.90 9.41 -11.08
C GLU A 121 -13.70 8.73 -12.44
N LYS A 122 -12.47 8.35 -12.78
CA LYS A 122 -12.09 7.84 -14.11
C LYS A 122 -11.95 6.32 -14.19
N GLY A 123 -12.48 5.59 -13.21
CA GLY A 123 -12.61 4.14 -13.29
C GLY A 123 -11.85 3.34 -12.23
N PHE A 124 -11.22 3.99 -11.24
CA PHE A 124 -10.55 3.29 -10.13
C PHE A 124 -11.43 2.22 -9.48
N PHE A 125 -12.68 2.54 -9.15
CA PHE A 125 -13.60 1.58 -8.54
C PHE A 125 -14.06 0.48 -9.50
N ALA A 126 -14.04 0.70 -10.81
CA ALA A 126 -14.31 -0.35 -11.78
C ALA A 126 -13.14 -1.35 -11.82
N ALA A 127 -11.91 -0.84 -11.83
CA ALA A 127 -10.71 -1.66 -11.70
C ALA A 127 -10.71 -2.47 -10.38
N CYS A 128 -11.01 -1.82 -9.25
CA CYS A 128 -11.10 -2.50 -7.95
C CYS A 128 -12.19 -3.58 -7.93
N LYS A 129 -13.36 -3.33 -8.54
CA LYS A 129 -14.41 -4.36 -8.65
C LYS A 129 -13.91 -5.59 -9.41
N LYS A 130 -13.21 -5.39 -10.52
CA LYS A 130 -12.60 -6.49 -11.30
C LYS A 130 -11.55 -7.24 -10.49
N LEU A 131 -10.62 -6.53 -9.85
CA LEU A 131 -9.61 -7.15 -8.98
C LEU A 131 -10.25 -7.93 -7.83
N LYS A 132 -11.35 -7.41 -7.27
CA LYS A 132 -12.12 -8.09 -6.22
C LYS A 132 -12.78 -9.37 -6.72
N SER A 133 -13.43 -9.34 -7.89
CA SER A 133 -14.05 -10.56 -8.48
C SER A 133 -13.02 -11.61 -8.84
N GLU A 134 -11.79 -11.21 -9.15
CA GLU A 134 -10.66 -12.13 -9.40
C GLU A 134 -9.97 -12.61 -8.11
N GLY A 135 -10.45 -12.21 -6.92
CA GLY A 135 -9.81 -12.54 -5.64
C GLY A 135 -8.43 -11.91 -5.43
N LYS A 136 -8.07 -10.90 -6.23
CA LYS A 136 -6.75 -10.26 -6.22
C LYS A 136 -6.66 -9.03 -5.31
N LEU A 137 -7.80 -8.43 -4.96
CA LEU A 137 -7.83 -7.16 -4.21
C LEU A 137 -7.59 -7.40 -2.71
N GLY A 138 -6.40 -7.04 -2.22
CA GLY A 138 -6.06 -7.12 -0.79
C GLY A 138 -6.75 -6.09 0.11
N GLY A 139 -7.29 -5.02 -0.50
CA GLY A 139 -7.90 -3.88 0.18
C GLY A 139 -7.63 -2.59 -0.61
N ILE A 140 -8.00 -1.45 -0.02
CA ILE A 140 -7.78 -0.12 -0.61
C ILE A 140 -7.24 0.80 0.49
N PHE A 141 -6.17 1.56 0.22
CA PHE A 141 -5.76 2.70 1.05
C PHE A 141 -5.85 4.01 0.27
N VAL A 142 -5.94 5.12 1.00
CA VAL A 142 -6.19 6.45 0.42
C VAL A 142 -5.20 7.45 1.00
N TRP A 143 -4.54 8.20 0.13
CA TRP A 143 -3.70 9.33 0.54
C TRP A 143 -4.37 10.64 0.12
N CYS A 144 -4.91 11.46 1.03
CA CYS A 144 -5.05 11.27 2.46
C CYS A 144 -6.31 11.95 3.02
N ALA A 145 -6.61 11.70 4.30
CA ALA A 145 -7.80 12.22 4.96
C ALA A 145 -7.88 13.76 4.97
N ASP A 146 -6.75 14.45 5.08
CA ASP A 146 -6.66 15.91 5.10
C ASP A 146 -7.25 16.54 3.84
N GLU A 147 -6.89 16.03 2.67
CA GLU A 147 -7.45 16.49 1.39
C GLU A 147 -8.91 16.06 1.22
N SER A 148 -9.24 14.85 1.67
CA SER A 148 -10.60 14.29 1.62
C SER A 148 -11.60 15.02 2.50
N LYS A 149 -11.16 15.70 3.57
CA LYS A 149 -12.01 16.46 4.49
C LYS A 149 -12.88 17.47 3.73
N SER A 150 -12.28 18.22 2.80
CA SER A 150 -12.98 19.19 1.96
C SER A 150 -14.00 18.56 1.00
N LYS A 151 -13.86 17.27 0.71
CA LYS A 151 -14.70 16.49 -0.22
C LYS A 151 -15.70 15.57 0.50
N GLY A 152 -15.83 15.71 1.82
CA GLY A 152 -16.80 14.96 2.64
C GLY A 152 -16.56 13.44 2.68
N PHE A 153 -15.32 13.01 2.46
CA PHE A 153 -14.91 11.59 2.44
C PHE A 153 -15.70 10.72 1.43
N LYS A 154 -16.06 11.32 0.29
CA LYS A 154 -16.88 10.66 -0.74
C LYS A 154 -16.26 9.36 -1.25
N TYR A 155 -14.94 9.34 -1.45
CA TYR A 155 -14.26 8.20 -2.07
C TYR A 155 -13.94 7.09 -1.07
N GLU A 156 -13.68 7.43 0.19
CA GLU A 156 -13.51 6.49 1.30
C GLU A 156 -14.81 5.71 1.52
N LYS A 157 -15.95 6.40 1.62
CA LYS A 157 -17.28 5.77 1.73
C LYS A 157 -17.54 4.79 0.58
N ARG A 158 -17.16 5.18 -0.64
CA ARG A 158 -17.31 4.32 -1.83
C ARG A 158 -16.36 3.13 -1.81
N ALA A 159 -15.12 3.30 -1.34
CA ALA A 159 -14.15 2.21 -1.18
C ALA A 159 -14.64 1.19 -0.13
N GLN A 160 -15.08 1.66 1.04
CA GLN A 160 -15.66 0.82 2.10
C GLN A 160 -16.89 0.04 1.60
N ALA A 161 -17.82 0.72 0.92
CA ALA A 161 -19.01 0.08 0.36
C ALA A 161 -18.66 -0.96 -0.74
N LEU A 162 -17.59 -0.74 -1.51
CA LEU A 162 -17.09 -1.73 -2.47
C LEU A 162 -16.52 -2.95 -1.74
N LEU A 163 -15.72 -2.74 -0.69
CA LEU A 163 -15.03 -3.80 0.05
C LEU A 163 -15.99 -4.65 0.90
N ALA A 164 -17.00 -4.04 1.52
CA ALA A 164 -17.96 -4.73 2.39
C ALA A 164 -18.97 -5.63 1.66
N LYS A 165 -19.18 -5.42 0.35
CA LYS A 165 -20.11 -6.26 -0.43
C LYS A 165 -19.56 -7.68 -0.60
N PRO A 166 -20.34 -8.75 -0.40
CA PRO A 166 -19.90 -10.10 -0.76
C PRO A 166 -19.52 -10.16 -2.24
N THR A 167 -18.49 -10.94 -2.58
CA THR A 167 -18.26 -11.36 -3.97
C THR A 167 -19.37 -12.35 -4.31
N SER A 168 -20.20 -12.04 -5.31
CA SER A 168 -21.11 -13.02 -5.88
C SER A 168 -20.29 -14.18 -6.42
N LEU A 169 -20.53 -15.39 -5.91
CA LEU A 169 -19.96 -16.63 -6.44
C LEU A 169 -20.53 -16.93 -7.83
#